data_AF-A0A7Y2DWG7-F1
#
_entry.id   AF-A0A7Y2DWG7-F1
#
_cell.length_a   1.000
_cell.length_b   1.000
_cell.length_c   1.000
_cell.angle_alpha   90.00
_cell.angle_beta   90.00
_cell.angle_gamma   90.00
#
_symmetry.space_group_name_H-M   'P 1'
#
loop_
_entity.id
_entity.type
_entity.pdbx_description
1 polymer ?
#
loop_
_entity_poly.entity_id
_entity_poly.type
_entity_poly.pdbx_seq_one_letter_code
_entity_poly.pdbx_strand_id
1 'polypeptide(L)'
;MSADSIPYKLVEPTSKKVPFVLSIPHCGVEFPNELSGKFVKKQLDVLDDTDWYLDSLYDFAPSLGVTMIYAKYSRWVIDLNREPGSVPLY
;
A
#
# COMPACT_ATOMS: atom_id res chain seq x y z
N MET A 1 14.44 -14.16 5.95
CA MET A 1 13.39 -13.83 4.98
C MET A 1 14.02 -12.84 4.01
N SER A 2 14.00 -13.09 2.69
CA SER A 2 14.57 -12.13 1.74
C SER A 2 13.79 -10.81 1.83
N ALA A 3 14.44 -9.68 1.53
CA ALA A 3 13.80 -8.35 1.58
C ALA A 3 12.52 -8.26 0.69
N ASP A 4 12.37 -9.17 -0.28
CA ASP A 4 11.18 -9.31 -1.12
C ASP A 4 9.90 -9.74 -0.36
N SER A 5 10.00 -10.18 0.90
CA SER A 5 8.86 -10.72 1.64
C SER A 5 8.02 -9.69 2.40
N ILE A 6 8.42 -8.42 2.48
CA ILE A 6 7.67 -7.40 3.24
C ILE A 6 6.50 -6.87 2.39
N PRO A 7 5.23 -6.97 2.84
CA PRO A 7 4.06 -6.62 2.04
C PRO A 7 3.70 -5.12 2.06
N TYR A 8 4.59 -4.29 2.63
CA TYR A 8 4.42 -2.85 2.76
C TYR A 8 5.76 -2.14 2.61
N LYS A 9 5.71 -0.84 2.38
CA LYS A 9 6.86 0.05 2.50
C LYS A 9 6.64 0.97 3.70
N LEU A 10 7.68 1.14 4.51
CA LEU A 10 7.69 2.03 5.67
C LEU A 10 8.73 3.11 5.41
N VAL A 11 8.32 4.37 5.51
CA VAL A 11 9.18 5.54 5.36
C VAL A 11 9.25 6.25 6.70
N GLU A 12 10.46 6.25 7.27
CA GLU A 12 10.72 6.90 8.55
C GLU A 12 10.77 8.43 8.37
N PRO A 13 10.39 9.20 9.41
CA PRO A 13 10.52 10.66 9.41
C PRO A 13 11.96 11.10 9.13
N THR A 14 12.12 12.16 8.34
CA THR A 14 13.44 12.80 8.11
C THR A 14 13.67 14.02 9.01
N SER A 15 12.66 14.43 9.77
CA SER A 15 12.73 15.47 10.80
C SER A 15 12.23 14.95 12.15
N LYS A 16 12.02 15.84 13.13
CA LYS A 16 11.57 15.43 14.49
C LYS A 16 10.22 14.71 14.40
N LYS A 17 10.20 13.43 14.80
CA LYS A 17 9.02 12.59 14.78
C LYS A 17 7.84 13.24 15.52
N VAL A 18 6.68 13.23 14.87
CA VAL A 18 5.39 13.65 15.45
C VAL A 18 4.51 12.42 15.70
N PRO A 19 3.51 12.48 16.60
CA PRO A 19 2.60 11.36 16.89
C PRO A 19 1.51 11.24 15.80
N PHE A 20 1.92 11.20 14.54
CA PHE A 20 1.04 11.06 13.38
C PHE A 20 1.62 10.03 12.41
N VAL A 21 0.75 9.13 11.94
CA VAL A 21 1.09 8.11 10.95
C VAL A 21 0.19 8.31 9.74
N LEU A 22 0.77 8.44 8.56
CA LEU A 22 0.05 8.41 7.29
C LEU A 22 0.03 6.98 6.76
N SER A 23 -1.17 6.40 6.64
CA SER A 23 -1.38 5.05 6.11
C SER A 23 -2.05 5.14 4.73
N ILE A 24 -1.45 4.51 3.71
CA ILE A 24 -1.95 4.51 2.34
C ILE A 24 -2.17 3.05 1.90
N PRO A 25 -3.37 2.49 2.17
CA PRO A 25 -3.61 1.04 2.03
C PRO A 25 -3.80 0.58 0.58
N HIS A 26 -4.07 1.49 -0.37
CA HIS A 26 -4.57 1.14 -1.71
C HIS A 26 -3.70 1.62 -2.87
N CYS A 27 -2.47 2.11 -2.62
CA CYS A 27 -1.56 2.52 -3.70
C CYS A 27 -0.65 1.39 -4.22
N GLY A 28 -0.73 0.19 -3.64
CA GLY A 28 0.06 -0.96 -4.07
C GLY A 28 -0.37 -1.47 -5.44
N VAL A 29 0.59 -1.91 -6.25
CA VAL A 29 0.36 -2.37 -7.63
C VAL A 29 0.95 -3.75 -7.92
N GLU A 30 1.73 -4.28 -7.00
CA GLU A 30 2.35 -5.59 -7.17
C GLU A 30 1.36 -6.72 -6.86
N PHE A 31 1.65 -7.90 -7.40
CA PHE A 31 0.93 -9.13 -7.10
C PHE A 31 1.94 -10.21 -6.69
N PRO A 32 1.66 -10.99 -5.63
CA PRO A 32 2.49 -12.15 -5.31
C PRO A 32 2.52 -13.14 -6.48
N ASN A 33 3.70 -13.69 -6.78
CA ASN A 33 3.91 -14.59 -7.92
C ASN A 33 2.93 -15.78 -7.89
N GLU A 34 2.68 -16.33 -6.70
CA GLU A 34 1.76 -17.45 -6.44
C GLU A 34 0.28 -17.12 -6.67
N LEU A 35 -0.09 -15.84 -6.75
CA LEU A 35 -1.46 -15.38 -7.01
C LEU A 35 -1.64 -14.80 -8.41
N SER A 36 -0.58 -14.29 -9.05
CA SER A 36 -0.66 -13.64 -10.38
C SER A 36 -1.40 -14.47 -11.44
N GLY A 37 -1.17 -15.79 -11.47
CA GLY A 37 -1.84 -16.73 -12.39
C GLY A 37 -3.33 -16.98 -12.12
N LYS A 38 -3.88 -16.46 -11.03
CA LYS A 38 -5.32 -16.56 -10.69
C LYS A 38 -6.15 -15.41 -11.25
N PHE A 39 -5.52 -14.37 -11.80
CA PHE A 39 -6.19 -13.21 -12.38
C PHE A 39 -6.21 -13.27 -13.91
N VAL A 40 -7.14 -12.54 -14.52
CA VAL A 40 -7.16 -12.37 -15.97
C VAL A 40 -5.97 -11.49 -16.36
N LYS A 41 -5.04 -12.02 -17.16
CA LYS A 41 -3.79 -11.33 -17.52
C LYS A 41 -3.98 -9.89 -18.00
N LYS A 42 -4.97 -9.66 -18.87
CA LYS A 42 -5.28 -8.31 -19.40
C LYS A 42 -5.68 -7.30 -18.30
N GLN A 43 -6.29 -7.76 -17.22
CA GLN A 43 -6.69 -6.89 -16.10
C GLN A 43 -5.47 -6.46 -15.26
N LEU A 44 -4.42 -7.28 -15.20
CA LEU A 44 -3.18 -6.91 -14.49
C LEU A 44 -2.42 -5.76 -15.20
N ASP A 45 -2.62 -5.58 -16.50
CA ASP A 45 -2.02 -4.48 -17.27
C ASP A 45 -2.71 -3.13 -17.03
N VAL A 46 -3.96 -3.15 -16.53
CA VAL A 46 -4.79 -1.95 -16.31
C VAL A 46 -5.56 -2.11 -15.00
N LEU A 47 -4.88 -1.87 -13.88
CA LEU A 47 -5.51 -1.95 -12.56
C LEU A 47 -6.52 -0.81 -12.40
N ASP A 48 -7.74 -1.15 -12.00
CA ASP A 48 -8.73 -0.20 -11.50
C ASP A 48 -8.66 -0.12 -9.97
N ASP A 49 -9.48 0.76 -9.39
CA ASP A 49 -9.71 0.88 -7.94
C ASP A 49 -8.42 1.04 -7.10
N THR A 50 -7.36 1.56 -7.73
CA THR A 50 -6.05 1.81 -7.11
C THR A 50 -5.93 3.30 -6.80
N ASP A 51 -5.46 3.61 -5.60
CA ASP A 51 -5.16 4.98 -5.17
C ASP A 51 -3.81 5.42 -5.77
N TRP A 52 -3.84 5.63 -7.09
CA TRP A 52 -2.64 5.90 -7.89
C TRP A 52 -1.85 7.09 -7.34
N TYR A 53 -0.56 6.86 -7.15
CA TYR A 53 0.44 7.87 -6.79
C TYR A 53 0.21 8.58 -5.46
N LEU A 54 -0.67 8.11 -4.56
CA LEU A 54 -0.82 8.76 -3.25
C LEU A 54 0.47 8.71 -2.42
N ASP A 55 1.26 7.64 -2.53
CA ASP A 55 2.59 7.55 -1.93
C ASP A 55 3.53 8.65 -2.42
N SER A 56 3.45 9.00 -3.71
CA SER A 56 4.21 10.09 -4.32
C SER A 56 3.62 11.46 -3.98
N LEU A 57 2.29 11.59 -3.97
CA LEU A 57 1.59 12.83 -3.63
C LEU A 57 1.92 13.29 -2.21
N TYR A 58 2.13 12.35 -1.29
CA TYR A 58 2.46 12.60 0.12
C TYR A 58 3.93 12.37 0.45
N ASP A 59 4.84 12.35 -0.53
CA ASP A 59 6.28 12.13 -0.31
C ASP A 59 6.94 13.20 0.58
N PHE A 60 6.27 14.35 0.77
CA PHE A 60 6.67 15.41 1.69
C PHE A 60 6.42 15.08 3.17
N ALA A 61 5.53 14.13 3.49
CA ALA A 61 5.10 13.86 4.86
C ALA A 61 6.26 13.50 5.82
N PRO A 62 7.25 12.66 5.43
CA PRO A 62 8.43 12.39 6.25
C PRO A 62 9.21 13.65 6.66
N SER A 63 9.25 14.69 5.82
CA SER A 63 9.90 15.97 6.14
C SER A 63 9.18 16.77 7.23
N LEU A 64 7.88 16.52 7.41
CA LEU A 64 7.05 17.10 8.48
C LEU A 64 7.11 16.29 9.78
N GLY A 65 7.93 15.23 9.84
CA GLY A 65 8.08 14.39 11.02
C GLY A 65 7.12 13.19 11.04
N VAL A 66 6.33 12.99 9.98
CA VAL A 66 5.31 11.95 9.88
C VAL A 66 5.91 10.63 9.45
N THR A 67 5.60 9.55 10.15
CA THR A 67 5.89 8.19 9.66
C THR A 67 4.87 7.83 8.58
N MET A 68 5.32 7.35 7.42
CA MET A 68 4.43 6.92 6.34
C MET A 68 4.52 5.41 6.14
N ILE A 69 3.38 4.74 6.01
CA ILE A 69 3.29 3.32 5.66
C ILE A 69 2.34 3.15 4.48
N TYR A 70 2.72 2.34 3.51
CA TYR A 70 1.87 2.11 2.34
C TYR A 70 2.02 0.70 1.76
N ALA A 71 0.96 0.25 1.10
CA ALA A 71 0.86 -1.12 0.60
C ALA A 71 1.84 -1.39 -0.56
N LYS A 72 2.44 -2.57 -0.57
CA LYS A 72 3.19 -3.10 -1.73
C LYS A 72 2.25 -3.70 -2.77
N TYR A 73 1.31 -4.52 -2.30
CA TYR A 73 0.41 -5.29 -3.14
C TYR A 73 -0.91 -4.56 -3.41
N SER A 74 -1.49 -4.82 -4.57
CA SER A 74 -2.81 -4.30 -4.94
C SER A 74 -3.91 -4.79 -4.01
N ARG A 75 -4.91 -3.94 -3.76
CA ARG A 75 -6.10 -4.28 -2.96
C ARG A 75 -6.91 -5.44 -3.52
N TRP A 76 -6.72 -5.79 -4.79
CA TRP A 76 -7.29 -6.99 -5.39
C TRP A 76 -6.78 -8.29 -4.76
N VAL A 77 -5.56 -8.28 -4.19
CA VAL A 77 -5.04 -9.41 -3.41
C VAL A 77 -5.76 -9.48 -2.06
N ILE A 78 -5.80 -8.36 -1.35
CA ILE A 78 -6.52 -8.17 -0.10
C ILE A 78 -6.74 -6.68 0.14
N ASP A 79 -7.97 -6.30 0.47
CA ASP A 79 -8.29 -4.93 0.84
C ASP A 79 -7.92 -4.66 2.30
N LEU A 80 -6.83 -3.93 2.52
CA LEU A 80 -6.33 -3.58 3.87
C LEU A 80 -7.23 -2.58 4.61
N ASN A 81 -8.26 -2.06 3.95
CA ASN A 81 -9.28 -1.19 4.54
C ASN A 81 -10.64 -1.91 4.75
N ARG A 82 -10.59 -3.23 4.88
CA ARG A 82 -11.72 -4.06 5.23
C ARG A 82 -11.36 -4.92 6.42
N GLU A 83 -12.31 -5.15 7.31
CA GLU A 83 -12.16 -6.23 8.27
C GLU A 83 -12.31 -7.61 7.58
N PRO A 84 -11.97 -8.73 8.24
CA PRO A 84 -12.10 -10.06 7.64
C PRO A 84 -13.52 -10.41 7.15
N GLY A 85 -14.56 -9.82 7.74
CA GLY A 85 -15.96 -9.94 7.31
C GLY A 85 -16.35 -9.06 6.12
N SER A 86 -15.39 -8.35 5.53
CA SER A 86 -15.58 -7.37 4.43
C SER A 86 -16.43 -6.14 4.81
N VAL A 87 -16.60 -5.84 6.10
CA VAL A 87 -17.17 -4.56 6.53
C VAL A 87 -16.13 -3.44 6.35
N PRO A 88 -16.51 -2.27 5.83
CA PRO A 88 -15.64 -1.09 5.79
C PRO A 88 -15.14 -0.71 7.19
N LEU A 89 -13.84 -0.42 7.33
CA LEU A 89 -13.24 0.04 8.60
C LEU A 89 -13.53 1.51 8.90
N TYR A 90 -14.01 2.27 7.91
CA TYR A 90 -14.46 3.65 8.00
C TYR A 90 -15.59 3.95 7.01
#